data_AF-A0A7X2PL37-F1
#
_entry.id   AF-A0A7X2PL37-F1
#
_cell.length_a   1.000
_cell.length_b   1.000
_cell.length_c   1.000
_cell.angle_alpha   90.00
_cell.angle_beta   90.00
_cell.angle_gamma   90.00
#
_symmetry.space_group_name_H-M   'P 1'
#
loop_
_entity.id
_entity.type
_entity.pdbx_description
1 polymer ?
#
loop_
_entity_poly.entity_id
_entity_poly.type
_entity_poly.pdbx_seq_one_letter_code
_entity_poly.pdbx_strand_id
1 'polypeptide(L)'
;MQAFTPWEKSELPDPPVFRAREWTRLIGPGLLMAGSNIGGGEWLFGPLVTAQYGGRVLWIATIAILVQVCYNLVIQRYALYCGESVLVGFLRTPPGTRFWIAFYLVIDLGSYWPYLSANAAVPIAAVILKRLPTANDGDLVRTLSYGVFLTAFVPLIFGGKIYNSLERVMVTKLTLILTYLGAIAFFWVSWDSKWEILSGLFRFGALPETEFSWATLAAFAAIAGAGGLTNIAFSNLVRDKGWGMGAEVGAIPSAVGGKTIKLSHTGKVFDLTAENLSRWKGWMSLLLRDQMALWAPACVVGMALPAMISYEFIRGAKNIEGNAVAAMTARAIAD
;
A
#
# COMPACT_ATOMS: atom_id res chain seq x y z
N MET A 1 -13.39 26.75 -21.54
CA MET A 1 -12.89 25.67 -22.43
C MET A 1 -12.91 24.37 -21.66
N GLN A 2 -13.66 23.36 -22.10
CA GLN A 2 -13.59 22.02 -21.50
C GLN A 2 -12.19 21.47 -21.73
N ALA A 3 -11.39 21.34 -20.66
CA ALA A 3 -10.02 20.83 -20.75
C ALA A 3 -9.96 19.33 -21.10
N PHE A 4 -11.08 18.61 -20.99
CA PHE A 4 -11.17 17.18 -21.23
C PHE A 4 -12.30 16.84 -22.20
N THR A 5 -12.06 15.87 -23.08
CA THR A 5 -13.09 15.33 -23.97
C THR A 5 -14.14 14.53 -23.18
N PRO A 6 -15.41 14.50 -23.62
CA PRO A 6 -16.43 13.62 -23.06
C PRO A 6 -15.98 12.15 -23.09
N TRP A 7 -16.47 11.35 -22.14
CA TRP A 7 -16.23 9.91 -22.19
C TRP A 7 -16.93 9.28 -23.39
N GLU A 8 -16.24 8.34 -24.03
CA GLU A 8 -16.81 7.52 -25.09
C GLU A 8 -17.69 6.42 -24.50
N LYS A 9 -18.58 5.85 -25.32
CA LYS A 9 -19.39 4.70 -24.91
C LYS A 9 -18.74 3.39 -25.34
N SER A 10 -18.73 2.40 -24.45
CA SER A 10 -18.35 1.02 -24.77
C SER A 10 -19.13 0.04 -23.89
N GLU A 11 -19.04 -1.24 -24.19
CA GLU A 11 -19.67 -2.30 -23.43
C GLU A 11 -18.85 -2.63 -22.17
N LEU A 12 -19.52 -2.88 -21.04
CA LEU A 12 -18.83 -3.30 -19.81
C LEU A 12 -18.42 -4.77 -19.94
N PRO A 13 -17.12 -5.12 -19.89
CA PRO A 13 -16.70 -6.52 -19.97
C PRO A 13 -17.23 -7.35 -18.80
N ASP A 14 -17.37 -8.66 -19.01
CA ASP A 14 -17.79 -9.57 -17.96
C ASP A 14 -16.75 -9.64 -16.82
N PRO A 15 -17.20 -9.68 -15.55
CA PRO A 15 -16.31 -9.91 -14.43
C PRO A 15 -15.68 -11.31 -14.51
N PRO A 16 -14.41 -11.48 -14.09
CA PRO A 16 -13.75 -12.78 -14.12
C PRO A 16 -14.49 -13.79 -13.23
N VAL A 17 -14.69 -15.00 -13.75
CA VAL A 17 -15.35 -16.09 -13.02
C VAL A 17 -14.35 -16.77 -12.10
N PHE A 18 -14.74 -17.03 -10.85
CA PHE A 18 -13.91 -17.75 -9.87
C PHE A 18 -13.66 -19.19 -10.34
N ARG A 19 -12.44 -19.45 -10.83
CA ARG A 19 -11.92 -20.80 -11.03
C ARG A 19 -10.71 -20.97 -10.12
N ALA A 20 -10.67 -22.02 -9.30
CA ALA A 20 -9.58 -22.27 -8.35
C ALA A 20 -8.19 -22.30 -9.01
N ARG A 21 -8.14 -22.66 -10.30
CA ARG A 21 -6.91 -22.70 -11.11
C ARG A 21 -6.45 -21.32 -11.63
N GLU A 22 -7.28 -20.29 -11.53
CA GLU A 22 -7.02 -18.92 -12.01
C GLU A 22 -6.92 -17.90 -10.86
N TRP A 23 -6.60 -18.36 -9.64
CA TRP A 23 -6.55 -17.50 -8.45
C TRP A 23 -5.58 -16.32 -8.56
N THR A 24 -4.54 -16.41 -9.38
CA THR A 24 -3.62 -15.29 -9.66
C THR A 24 -4.28 -14.17 -10.46
N ARG A 25 -5.36 -14.42 -11.21
CA ARG A 25 -6.17 -13.36 -11.83
C ARG A 25 -6.99 -12.58 -10.79
N LEU A 26 -7.21 -13.18 -9.62
CA LEU A 26 -7.89 -12.57 -8.47
C LEU A 26 -6.95 -11.75 -7.58
N ILE A 27 -5.63 -11.85 -7.80
CA ILE A 27 -4.66 -10.95 -7.20
C ILE A 27 -4.90 -9.57 -7.80
N GLY A 28 -5.68 -8.79 -7.08
CA GLY A 28 -6.14 -7.49 -7.49
C GLY A 28 -5.26 -6.35 -7.00
N PRO A 29 -5.71 -5.11 -7.26
CA PRO A 29 -5.12 -3.89 -6.73
C PRO A 29 -4.86 -3.93 -5.22
N GLY A 30 -5.71 -4.60 -4.44
CA GLY A 30 -5.55 -4.81 -3.00
C GLY A 30 -4.20 -5.42 -2.63
N LEU A 31 -3.87 -6.58 -3.19
CA LEU A 31 -2.62 -7.26 -2.83
C LEU A 31 -1.40 -6.49 -3.31
N LEU A 32 -1.48 -5.84 -4.48
CA LEU A 32 -0.40 -4.99 -4.97
C LEU A 32 -0.18 -3.77 -4.07
N MET A 33 -1.25 -3.16 -3.57
CA MET A 33 -1.16 -2.04 -2.63
C MET A 33 -0.62 -2.51 -1.29
N ALA A 34 -1.09 -3.62 -0.74
CA ALA A 34 -0.52 -4.20 0.48
C ALA A 34 0.98 -4.49 0.29
N GLY A 35 1.34 -5.14 -0.83
CA GLY A 35 2.72 -5.39 -1.22
C GLY A 35 3.55 -4.12 -1.34
N SER A 36 3.04 -3.07 -1.95
CA SER A 36 3.79 -1.83 -2.20
C SER A 36 4.13 -1.07 -0.91
N ASN A 37 3.24 -1.13 0.09
CA ASN A 37 3.43 -0.42 1.36
C ASN A 37 4.23 -1.23 2.39
N ILE A 38 4.44 -2.52 2.16
CA ILE A 38 5.36 -3.35 2.93
C ILE A 38 6.80 -2.82 2.84
N GLY A 39 7.38 -2.47 3.99
CA GLY A 39 8.69 -1.83 4.09
C GLY A 39 8.65 -0.30 3.98
N GLY A 40 7.46 0.29 3.85
CA GLY A 40 7.24 1.73 4.00
C GLY A 40 7.02 2.16 5.45
N GLY A 41 6.67 3.43 5.64
CA GLY A 41 6.50 4.04 6.97
C GLY A 41 5.52 3.32 7.91
N GLU A 42 4.46 2.70 7.39
CA GLU A 42 3.45 2.01 8.22
C GLU A 42 4.01 0.80 8.99
N TRP A 43 4.99 0.10 8.41
CA TRP A 43 5.64 -1.07 9.01
C TRP A 43 6.73 -0.70 10.00
N LEU A 44 7.15 0.56 10.05
CA LEU A 44 8.03 1.10 11.09
C LEU A 44 7.22 1.74 12.21
N PHE A 45 6.14 2.43 11.85
CA PHE A 45 5.36 3.25 12.78
C PHE A 45 4.47 2.41 13.71
N GLY A 46 3.85 1.34 13.22
CA GLY A 46 3.08 0.42 14.08
C GLY A 46 3.91 -0.22 15.20
N PRO A 47 5.05 -0.83 14.87
CA PRO A 47 6.03 -1.31 15.85
C PRO A 47 6.49 -0.24 16.84
N LEU A 48 6.76 0.97 16.36
CA LEU A 48 7.15 2.10 17.19
C LEU A 48 6.06 2.45 18.22
N VAL A 49 4.82 2.61 17.74
CA VAL A 49 3.66 2.96 18.56
C VAL A 49 3.38 1.88 19.60
N THR A 50 3.47 0.61 19.22
CA THR A 50 3.21 -0.50 20.13
C THR A 50 4.35 -0.72 21.12
N ALA A 51 5.60 -0.48 20.76
CA ALA A 51 6.72 -0.48 21.71
C ALA A 51 6.59 0.64 22.76
N GLN A 52 6.14 1.83 22.34
CA GLN A 52 6.01 3.00 23.23
C GLN A 52 4.73 2.98 24.08
N TYR A 53 3.59 2.64 23.48
CA TYR A 53 2.26 2.81 24.08
C TYR A 53 1.52 1.48 24.33
N GLY A 54 2.09 0.35 23.90
CA GLY A 54 1.47 -0.97 24.01
C GLY A 54 0.42 -1.27 22.93
N GLY A 55 -0.13 -2.48 22.97
CA GLY A 55 -1.13 -2.96 22.00
C GLY A 55 -2.49 -2.26 22.10
N ARG A 56 -2.79 -1.59 23.22
CA ARG A 56 -4.10 -1.00 23.51
C ARG A 56 -4.57 0.04 22.51
N VAL A 57 -3.68 0.70 21.78
CA VAL A 57 -4.02 1.72 20.79
C VAL A 57 -4.24 1.17 19.38
N LEU A 58 -4.07 -0.14 19.17
CA LEU A 58 -4.18 -0.73 17.83
C LEU A 58 -5.60 -0.69 17.24
N TRP A 59 -6.64 -0.49 18.04
CA TRP A 59 -7.99 -0.23 17.54
C TRP A 59 -8.04 1.01 16.62
N ILE A 60 -7.12 1.96 16.79
CA ILE A 60 -6.98 3.11 15.89
C ILE A 60 -6.63 2.63 14.48
N ALA A 61 -5.72 1.67 14.34
CA ALA A 61 -5.40 1.05 13.05
C ALA A 61 -6.61 0.30 12.48
N THR A 62 -7.38 -0.40 13.32
CA THR A 62 -8.61 -1.09 12.87
C THR A 62 -9.59 -0.10 12.25
N ILE A 63 -9.89 1.01 12.93
CA ILE A 63 -10.78 2.05 12.40
C ILE A 63 -10.20 2.69 11.14
N ALA A 64 -8.90 3.04 11.15
CA ALA A 64 -8.23 3.62 10.00
C ALA A 64 -8.33 2.72 8.76
N ILE A 65 -8.06 1.42 8.91
CA ILE A 65 -8.16 0.44 7.82
C ILE A 65 -9.61 0.35 7.32
N LEU A 66 -10.61 0.29 8.21
CA LEU A 66 -12.02 0.22 7.81
C LEU A 66 -12.48 1.47 7.05
N VAL A 67 -12.10 2.67 7.52
CA VAL A 67 -12.38 3.93 6.82
C VAL A 67 -11.70 3.94 5.45
N GLN A 68 -10.48 3.42 5.37
CA GLN A 68 -9.74 3.33 4.12
C GLN A 68 -10.32 2.30 3.16
N VAL A 69 -10.89 1.18 3.61
CA VAL A 69 -11.68 0.30 2.73
C VAL A 69 -12.78 1.11 2.04
N CYS A 70 -13.55 1.90 2.79
CA CYS A 70 -14.62 2.72 2.21
C CYS A 70 -14.08 3.70 1.16
N TYR A 71 -12.97 4.38 1.47
CA TYR A 71 -12.31 5.30 0.55
C TYR A 71 -11.80 4.60 -0.72
N ASN A 72 -11.09 3.48 -0.56
CA ASN A 72 -10.51 2.68 -1.63
C ASN A 72 -11.62 2.15 -2.56
N LEU A 73 -12.74 1.69 -2.01
CA LEU A 73 -13.89 1.24 -2.80
C LEU A 73 -14.45 2.37 -3.67
N VAL A 74 -14.53 3.60 -3.17
CA VAL A 74 -15.03 4.75 -3.94
C VAL A 74 -14.09 5.08 -5.09
N ILE A 75 -12.77 5.12 -4.83
CA ILE A 75 -11.76 5.41 -5.85
C ILE A 75 -11.70 4.33 -6.92
N GLN A 76 -11.74 3.07 -6.49
CA GLN A 76 -11.72 1.93 -7.42
C GLN A 76 -12.99 1.88 -8.26
N ARG A 77 -14.15 2.19 -7.66
CA ARG A 77 -15.43 2.29 -8.38
C ARG A 77 -15.38 3.34 -9.49
N TYR A 78 -14.70 4.46 -9.25
CA TYR A 78 -14.49 5.49 -10.27
C TYR A 78 -13.73 4.92 -11.48
N ALA A 79 -12.54 4.35 -11.23
CA ALA A 79 -11.73 3.76 -12.30
C ALA A 79 -12.41 2.57 -13.00
N LEU A 80 -13.16 1.77 -12.25
CA LEU A 80 -13.95 0.66 -12.79
C LEU A 80 -15.04 1.16 -13.75
N TYR A 81 -15.63 2.32 -13.46
CA TYR A 81 -16.73 2.89 -14.24
C TYR A 81 -16.28 3.62 -15.51
N CYS A 82 -15.17 4.37 -15.47
CA CYS A 82 -14.74 5.19 -16.61
C CYS A 82 -13.39 4.78 -17.23
N GLY A 83 -12.64 3.88 -16.59
CA GLY A 83 -11.29 3.51 -17.01
C GLY A 83 -10.23 4.60 -16.83
N GLU A 84 -10.54 5.69 -16.11
CA GLU A 84 -9.60 6.77 -15.79
C GLU A 84 -9.16 6.71 -14.32
N SER A 85 -7.99 7.29 -14.03
CA SER A 85 -7.56 7.45 -12.64
C SER A 85 -8.39 8.51 -11.94
N VAL A 86 -8.53 8.40 -10.61
CA VAL A 86 -9.34 9.36 -9.85
C VAL A 86 -8.76 10.78 -9.90
N LEU A 87 -7.44 10.94 -10.10
CA LEU A 87 -6.81 12.24 -10.34
C LEU A 87 -7.36 12.91 -11.61
N VAL A 88 -7.50 12.16 -12.71
CA VAL A 88 -8.14 12.67 -13.93
C VAL A 88 -9.58 13.06 -13.64
N GLY A 89 -10.27 12.29 -12.80
CA GLY A 89 -11.61 12.63 -12.31
C GLY A 89 -11.68 13.99 -11.61
N PHE A 90 -10.79 14.27 -10.68
CA PHE A 90 -10.71 15.59 -10.05
C PHE A 90 -10.37 16.68 -11.07
N LEU A 91 -9.44 16.44 -12.00
CA LEU A 91 -9.11 17.42 -13.04
C LEU A 91 -10.29 17.78 -13.96
N ARG A 92 -11.30 16.91 -14.06
CA ARG A 92 -12.57 17.13 -14.78
C ARG A 92 -13.62 17.91 -13.96
N THR A 93 -13.45 18.08 -12.64
CA THR A 93 -14.43 18.76 -11.78
C THR A 93 -14.04 20.22 -11.46
N PRO A 94 -15.01 21.08 -11.08
CA PRO A 94 -14.71 22.38 -10.48
C PRO A 94 -13.83 22.19 -9.23
N PRO A 95 -12.83 23.06 -8.95
CA PRO A 95 -12.58 24.40 -9.51
C PRO A 95 -11.84 24.43 -10.86
N GLY A 96 -11.54 23.27 -11.44
CA GLY A 96 -10.92 23.12 -12.74
C GLY A 96 -9.44 22.70 -12.68
N THR A 97 -8.92 22.34 -13.84
CA THR A 97 -7.63 21.63 -13.99
C THR A 97 -6.44 22.36 -13.38
N ARG A 98 -6.35 23.69 -13.54
CA ARG A 98 -5.22 24.48 -13.01
C ARG A 98 -5.15 24.46 -11.48
N PHE A 99 -6.30 24.60 -10.83
CA PHE A 99 -6.39 24.54 -9.37
C PHE A 99 -5.96 23.17 -8.88
N TRP A 100 -6.54 22.11 -9.44
CA TRP A 100 -6.24 20.74 -9.02
C TRP A 100 -4.77 20.36 -9.22
N ILE A 101 -4.16 20.75 -10.35
CA ILE A 101 -2.71 20.55 -10.56
C ILE A 101 -1.92 21.26 -9.45
N ALA A 102 -2.17 22.55 -9.21
CA ALA A 102 -1.45 23.29 -8.17
C ALA A 102 -1.67 22.67 -6.78
N PHE A 103 -2.90 22.30 -6.46
CA PHE A 103 -3.26 21.65 -5.21
C PHE A 103 -2.50 20.34 -5.00
N TYR A 104 -2.47 19.46 -6.01
CA TYR A 104 -1.73 18.21 -5.93
C TYR A 104 -0.22 18.41 -5.83
N LEU A 105 0.36 19.34 -6.60
CA LEU A 105 1.79 19.64 -6.51
C LEU A 105 2.19 20.12 -5.10
N VAL A 106 1.34 20.89 -4.44
CA VAL A 106 1.58 21.40 -3.08
C VAL A 106 1.40 20.29 -2.05
N ILE A 107 0.31 19.52 -2.11
CA ILE A 107 -0.01 18.51 -1.09
C ILE A 107 0.84 17.24 -1.22
N ASP A 108 1.34 16.95 -2.42
CA ASP A 108 2.23 15.80 -2.69
C ASP A 108 3.72 16.17 -2.67
N LEU A 109 4.06 17.40 -2.27
CA LEU A 109 5.45 17.90 -2.28
C LEU A 109 6.41 16.98 -1.51
N GLY A 110 5.94 16.36 -0.42
CA GLY A 110 6.74 15.44 0.38
C GLY A 110 7.07 14.12 -0.33
N SER A 111 6.26 13.70 -1.31
CA SER A 111 6.41 12.41 -2.01
C SER A 111 7.51 12.41 -3.07
N TYR A 112 8.04 13.58 -3.45
CA TYR A 112 9.11 13.69 -4.45
C TYR A 112 10.47 13.15 -3.96
N TRP A 113 10.68 13.11 -2.64
CA TRP A 113 11.91 12.56 -2.09
C TRP A 113 11.85 11.04 -2.04
N PRO A 114 12.91 10.33 -2.50
CA PRO A 114 12.92 8.88 -2.55
C PRO A 114 13.18 8.27 -1.16
N TYR A 115 12.35 8.60 -0.16
CA TYR A 115 12.54 8.16 1.21
C TYR A 115 12.50 6.62 1.32
N LEU A 116 11.71 5.95 0.48
CA LEU A 116 11.63 4.49 0.43
C LEU A 116 12.97 3.86 0.01
N SER A 117 13.69 4.46 -0.95
CA SER A 117 15.02 3.97 -1.31
C SER A 117 16.04 4.24 -0.21
N ALA A 118 15.89 5.37 0.51
CA ALA A 118 16.72 5.66 1.68
C ALA A 118 16.50 4.66 2.82
N ASN A 119 15.25 4.29 3.10
CA ASN A 119 14.94 3.26 4.11
C ASN A 119 15.44 1.87 3.68
N ALA A 120 15.37 1.54 2.40
CA ALA A 120 15.90 0.28 1.87
C ALA A 120 17.44 0.23 1.88
N ALA A 121 18.13 1.38 1.82
CA ALA A 121 19.58 1.46 1.85
C ALA A 121 20.17 1.11 3.23
N VAL A 122 19.46 1.41 4.32
CA VAL A 122 19.92 1.15 5.70
C VAL A 122 20.20 -0.33 5.98
N PRO A 123 19.30 -1.30 5.71
CA PRO A 123 19.60 -2.71 5.92
C PRO A 123 20.72 -3.22 5.01
N ILE A 124 20.83 -2.70 3.78
CA ILE A 124 21.94 -3.04 2.88
C ILE A 124 23.28 -2.56 3.48
N ALA A 125 23.33 -1.30 3.94
CA ALA A 125 24.49 -0.74 4.61
C ALA A 125 24.84 -1.55 5.86
N ALA A 126 23.84 -1.97 6.63
CA ALA A 126 24.04 -2.76 7.84
C ALA A 126 24.69 -4.12 7.55
N VAL A 127 24.29 -4.80 6.47
CA VAL A 127 24.90 -6.05 6.02
C VAL A 127 26.35 -5.84 5.59
N ILE A 128 26.64 -4.77 4.83
CA ILE A 128 28.00 -4.45 4.37
C ILE A 128 28.92 -4.12 5.55
N LEU A 129 28.44 -3.30 6.48
CA LEU A 129 29.21 -2.84 7.64
C LEU A 129 29.28 -3.88 8.77
N LYS A 130 28.42 -4.91 8.75
CA LYS A 130 28.18 -5.85 9.86
C LYS A 130 27.82 -5.16 11.19
N ARG A 131 27.28 -3.94 11.10
CA ARG A 131 26.77 -3.12 12.20
C ARG A 131 25.79 -2.12 11.63
N LEU A 132 24.99 -1.50 12.48
CA LEU A 132 24.11 -0.42 12.03
C LEU A 132 24.91 0.79 11.54
N PRO A 133 24.48 1.43 10.44
CA PRO A 133 25.08 2.67 10.00
C PRO A 133 24.88 3.77 11.05
N THR A 134 25.92 4.56 11.25
CA THR A 134 25.96 5.74 12.13
C THR A 134 25.99 7.01 11.28
N ALA A 135 25.99 8.18 11.92
CA ALA A 135 26.12 9.46 11.22
C ALA A 135 27.36 9.53 10.31
N ASN A 136 28.44 8.84 10.65
CA ASN A 136 29.67 8.79 9.86
C ASN A 136 29.53 7.97 8.57
N ASP A 137 28.52 7.11 8.47
CA ASP A 137 28.28 6.25 7.29
C ASP A 137 27.29 6.89 6.30
N GLY A 138 26.97 8.18 6.48
CA GLY A 138 25.95 8.89 5.70
C GLY A 138 26.19 8.83 4.19
N ASP A 139 27.43 8.96 3.74
CA ASP A 139 27.78 8.89 2.31
C ASP A 139 27.53 7.51 1.71
N LEU A 140 27.81 6.45 2.46
CA LEU A 140 27.52 5.08 2.04
C LEU A 140 26.02 4.86 1.91
N VAL A 141 25.24 5.23 2.94
CA VAL A 141 23.78 5.10 2.93
C VAL A 141 23.17 5.89 1.77
N ARG A 142 23.67 7.11 1.52
CA ARG A 142 23.21 7.96 0.42
C ARG A 142 23.52 7.35 -0.95
N THR A 143 24.72 6.82 -1.13
CA THR A 143 25.13 6.16 -2.38
C THR A 143 24.29 4.92 -2.65
N LEU A 144 24.09 4.08 -1.63
CA LEU A 144 23.23 2.91 -1.71
C LEU A 144 21.77 3.29 -2.01
N SER A 145 21.25 4.36 -1.42
CA SER A 145 19.91 4.86 -1.69
C SER A 145 19.73 5.24 -3.16
N TYR A 146 20.69 5.94 -3.75
CA TYR A 146 20.67 6.25 -5.19
C TYR A 146 20.76 4.99 -6.04
N GLY A 147 21.61 4.03 -5.66
CA GLY A 147 21.69 2.73 -6.33
C GLY A 147 20.35 2.00 -6.33
N VAL A 148 19.72 1.87 -5.15
CA VAL A 148 18.40 1.23 -5.01
C VAL A 148 17.34 1.98 -5.82
N PHE A 149 17.32 3.30 -5.79
CA PHE A 149 16.40 4.10 -6.61
C PHE A 149 16.56 3.80 -8.11
N LEU A 150 17.80 3.70 -8.61
CA LEU A 150 18.06 3.35 -10.02
C LEU A 150 17.57 1.94 -10.37
N THR A 151 17.63 0.98 -9.43
CA THR A 151 17.08 -0.36 -9.69
C THR A 151 15.57 -0.38 -9.88
N ALA A 152 14.83 0.61 -9.37
CA ALA A 152 13.38 0.70 -9.57
C ALA A 152 12.99 0.89 -11.04
N PHE A 153 13.91 1.33 -11.91
CA PHE A 153 13.69 1.42 -13.36
C PHE A 153 13.79 0.07 -14.08
N VAL A 154 14.45 -0.93 -13.49
CA VAL A 154 14.67 -2.24 -14.15
C VAL A 154 13.35 -2.93 -14.48
N PRO A 155 12.36 -3.06 -13.56
CA PRO A 155 11.07 -3.65 -13.89
C PRO A 155 10.27 -2.85 -14.93
N LEU A 156 10.49 -1.53 -15.01
CA LEU A 156 9.82 -0.66 -16.00
C LEU A 156 10.36 -0.88 -17.42
N ILE A 157 11.65 -1.20 -17.55
CA ILE A 157 12.31 -1.39 -18.84
C ILE A 157 12.02 -2.79 -19.40
N PHE A 158 12.17 -3.85 -18.59
CA PHE A 158 12.19 -5.24 -19.06
C PHE A 158 10.90 -6.04 -18.79
N GLY A 159 9.86 -5.41 -18.22
CA GLY A 159 8.72 -6.12 -17.63
C GLY A 159 7.64 -6.65 -18.58
N GLY A 160 7.67 -6.36 -19.87
CA GLY A 160 6.60 -6.64 -20.83
C GLY A 160 5.29 -5.87 -20.54
N LYS A 161 4.53 -6.32 -19.54
CA LYS A 161 3.49 -5.52 -18.88
C LYS A 161 4.00 -5.16 -17.48
N ILE A 162 4.15 -3.86 -17.20
CA ILE A 162 4.67 -3.35 -15.93
C ILE A 162 3.91 -3.98 -14.75
N TYR A 163 2.57 -4.01 -14.84
CA TYR A 163 1.71 -4.61 -13.82
C TYR A 163 2.08 -6.05 -13.47
N ASN A 164 2.25 -6.95 -14.45
CA ASN A 164 2.53 -8.37 -14.20
C ASN A 164 3.91 -8.61 -13.57
N SER A 165 4.86 -7.73 -13.88
CA SER A 165 6.20 -7.79 -13.29
C SER A 165 6.19 -7.29 -11.85
N LEU A 166 5.49 -6.17 -11.59
CA LEU A 166 5.26 -5.68 -10.23
C LEU A 166 4.46 -6.68 -9.39
N GLU A 167 3.44 -7.31 -9.95
CA GLU A 167 2.62 -8.33 -9.27
C GLU A 167 3.46 -9.48 -8.75
N ARG A 168 4.34 -10.03 -9.59
CA ARG A 168 5.26 -11.10 -9.17
C ARG A 168 6.19 -10.64 -8.06
N VAL A 169 6.83 -9.48 -8.21
CA VAL A 169 7.75 -8.94 -7.18
C VAL A 169 7.02 -8.71 -5.86
N MET A 170 5.82 -8.12 -5.88
CA MET A 170 5.05 -7.81 -4.68
C MET A 170 4.53 -9.06 -3.97
N VAL A 171 4.03 -10.05 -4.72
CA VAL A 171 3.60 -11.33 -4.15
C VAL A 171 4.77 -12.05 -3.51
N THR A 172 5.91 -12.16 -4.20
CA THR A 172 7.12 -12.79 -3.66
C THR A 172 7.59 -12.08 -2.39
N LYS A 173 7.64 -10.74 -2.41
CA LYS A 173 8.02 -9.94 -1.25
C LYS A 173 7.07 -10.16 -0.07
N LEU A 174 5.76 -10.09 -0.31
CA LEU A 174 4.71 -10.27 0.69
C LEU A 174 4.81 -11.65 1.34
N THR A 175 4.90 -12.72 0.54
CA THR A 175 5.02 -14.08 1.04
C THR A 175 6.27 -14.24 1.90
N LEU A 176 7.43 -13.78 1.42
CA LEU A 176 8.68 -13.88 2.17
C LEU A 176 8.61 -13.17 3.52
N ILE A 177 8.14 -11.92 3.54
CA ILE A 177 8.11 -11.10 4.76
C ILE A 177 7.07 -11.63 5.74
N LEU A 178 5.85 -11.94 5.30
CA LEU A 178 4.81 -12.47 6.18
C LEU A 178 5.17 -13.85 6.73
N THR A 179 5.79 -14.72 5.93
CA THR A 179 6.28 -16.01 6.41
C THR A 179 7.40 -15.84 7.44
N TYR A 180 8.36 -14.95 7.19
CA TYR A 180 9.46 -14.68 8.12
C TYR A 180 8.96 -14.10 9.45
N LEU A 181 8.19 -13.01 9.41
CA LEU A 181 7.67 -12.38 10.62
C LEU A 181 6.64 -13.27 11.33
N GLY A 182 5.85 -14.05 10.56
CA GLY A 182 4.94 -15.05 11.11
C GLY A 182 5.67 -16.15 11.85
N ALA A 183 6.79 -16.64 11.32
CA ALA A 183 7.65 -17.60 12.01
C ALA A 183 8.25 -16.99 13.29
N ILE A 184 8.75 -15.76 13.23
CA ILE A 184 9.28 -15.07 14.42
C ILE A 184 8.21 -14.93 15.49
N ALA A 185 7.06 -14.37 15.11
CA ALA A 185 5.94 -14.21 16.01
C ALA A 185 5.48 -15.55 16.59
N PHE A 186 5.44 -16.62 15.80
CA PHE A 186 5.01 -17.92 16.28
C PHE A 186 5.97 -18.51 17.31
N PHE A 187 7.27 -18.58 17.01
CA PHE A 187 8.26 -19.29 17.83
C PHE A 187 8.87 -18.46 18.96
N TRP A 188 9.06 -17.15 18.78
CA TRP A 188 9.84 -16.32 19.70
C TRP A 188 9.03 -15.26 20.45
N VAL A 189 7.76 -15.00 20.10
CA VAL A 189 6.92 -14.07 20.86
C VAL A 189 6.05 -14.82 21.87
N SER A 190 6.04 -14.33 23.12
CA SER A 190 5.21 -14.87 24.20
C SER A 190 3.71 -14.83 23.90
N TRP A 191 2.95 -15.69 24.57
CA TRP A 191 1.49 -15.70 24.44
C TRP A 191 0.86 -14.39 24.92
N ASP A 192 1.38 -13.81 25.99
CA ASP A 192 0.86 -12.55 26.55
C ASP A 192 1.02 -11.39 25.57
N SER A 193 2.17 -11.28 24.90
CA SER A 193 2.38 -10.26 23.86
C SER A 193 1.49 -10.46 22.64
N LYS A 194 1.31 -11.71 22.19
CA LYS A 194 0.34 -12.04 21.12
C LYS A 194 -1.06 -11.58 21.51
N TRP A 195 -1.49 -11.91 22.72
CA TRP A 195 -2.83 -11.55 23.21
C TRP A 195 -2.99 -10.05 23.38
N GLU A 196 -1.99 -9.34 23.90
CA GLU A 196 -2.05 -7.88 24.06
C GLU A 196 -2.22 -7.16 22.71
N ILE A 197 -1.47 -7.58 21.69
CA ILE A 197 -1.59 -7.02 20.34
C ILE A 197 -2.93 -7.38 19.68
N LEU A 198 -3.32 -8.66 19.72
CA LEU A 198 -4.57 -9.12 19.08
C LEU A 198 -5.81 -8.52 19.74
N SER A 199 -5.86 -8.51 21.07
CA SER A 199 -6.98 -7.89 21.79
C SER A 199 -6.98 -6.37 21.62
N GLY A 200 -5.81 -5.75 21.50
CA GLY A 200 -5.62 -4.33 21.23
C GLY A 200 -6.35 -3.81 19.99
N LEU A 201 -6.47 -4.63 18.94
CA LEU A 201 -7.22 -4.31 17.71
C LEU A 201 -8.73 -4.06 17.97
N PHE A 202 -9.26 -4.53 19.09
CA PHE A 202 -10.67 -4.47 19.46
C PHE A 202 -10.93 -3.66 20.75
N ARG A 203 -9.90 -3.09 21.39
CA ARG A 203 -10.04 -2.24 22.59
C ARG A 203 -10.48 -0.82 22.24
N PHE A 204 -11.63 -0.68 21.60
CA PHE A 204 -12.15 0.62 21.13
C PHE A 204 -12.22 1.66 22.25
N GLY A 205 -11.70 2.86 21.99
CA GLY A 205 -11.67 3.96 22.95
C GLY A 205 -10.54 3.87 24.00
N ALA A 206 -9.73 2.81 24.00
CA ALA A 206 -8.59 2.73 24.91
C ALA A 206 -7.48 3.72 24.52
N LEU A 207 -6.92 4.38 25.52
CA LEU A 207 -5.76 5.27 25.38
C LEU A 207 -4.53 4.67 26.08
N PRO A 208 -3.32 5.13 25.77
CA PRO A 208 -2.12 4.76 26.51
C PRO A 208 -2.26 5.09 28.00
N GLU A 209 -1.76 4.22 28.87
CA GLU A 209 -1.71 4.47 30.32
C GLU A 209 -0.54 5.39 30.71
N THR A 210 0.49 5.45 29.86
CA THR A 210 1.65 6.31 30.01
C THR A 210 1.43 7.66 29.34
N GLU A 211 2.33 8.61 29.58
CA GLU A 211 2.39 9.84 28.79
C GLU A 211 2.48 9.51 27.29
N PHE A 212 1.67 10.21 26.48
CA PHE A 212 1.54 9.96 25.05
C PHE A 212 1.39 11.25 24.27
N SER A 213 1.78 11.18 22.99
CA SER A 213 1.64 12.29 22.05
C SER A 213 0.44 12.07 21.14
N TRP A 214 -0.48 13.04 21.13
CA TRP A 214 -1.58 13.10 20.17
C TRP A 214 -1.10 13.15 18.72
N ALA A 215 0.05 13.80 18.48
CA ALA A 215 0.64 13.85 17.15
C ALA A 215 1.08 12.46 16.68
N THR A 216 1.66 11.64 17.57
CA THR A 216 2.04 10.25 17.24
C THR A 216 0.81 9.39 16.97
N LEU A 217 -0.26 9.50 17.77
CA LEU A 217 -1.49 8.75 17.52
C LEU A 217 -2.19 9.19 16.22
N ALA A 218 -2.19 10.49 15.92
CA ALA A 218 -2.73 11.02 14.66
C ALA A 218 -1.91 10.53 13.45
N ALA A 219 -0.58 10.55 13.55
CA ALA A 219 0.29 10.01 12.50
C ALA A 219 0.09 8.50 12.31
N PHE A 220 -0.10 7.75 13.40
CA PHE A 220 -0.43 6.34 13.34
C PHE A 220 -1.74 6.08 12.63
N ALA A 221 -2.79 6.83 12.98
CA ALA A 221 -4.10 6.75 12.32
C ALA A 221 -4.02 7.09 10.82
N ALA A 222 -3.22 8.10 10.46
CA ALA A 222 -3.06 8.55 9.08
C ALA A 222 -2.28 7.54 8.22
N ILE A 223 -1.31 6.85 8.79
CA ILE A 223 -0.42 5.93 8.06
C ILE A 223 -0.97 4.51 8.02
N ALA A 224 -1.74 4.07 9.01
CA ALA A 224 -2.24 2.70 9.12
C ALA A 224 -3.11 2.32 7.91
N GLY A 225 -2.61 1.45 7.02
CA GLY A 225 -3.33 1.01 5.83
C GLY A 225 -2.97 1.80 4.57
N ALA A 226 -1.74 2.31 4.41
CA ALA A 226 -1.32 3.06 3.23
C ALA A 226 -2.03 4.41 2.99
N GLY A 227 -2.36 5.12 4.06
CA GLY A 227 -3.10 6.38 3.95
C GLY A 227 -2.37 7.52 3.23
N GLY A 228 -3.12 8.55 2.86
CA GLY A 228 -2.65 9.69 2.07
C GLY A 228 -2.91 9.55 0.57
N LEU A 229 -2.13 10.26 -0.25
CA LEU A 229 -2.28 10.24 -1.72
C LEU A 229 -1.84 8.92 -2.33
N THR A 230 -1.11 8.07 -1.61
CA THR A 230 -0.76 6.70 -2.01
C THR A 230 -2.00 5.87 -2.35
N ASN A 231 -3.11 6.05 -1.64
CA ASN A 231 -4.36 5.32 -1.91
C ASN A 231 -5.01 5.68 -3.26
N ILE A 232 -4.66 6.82 -3.86
CA ILE A 232 -5.13 7.17 -5.22
C ILE A 232 -4.61 6.15 -6.23
N ALA A 233 -3.46 5.51 -5.98
CA ALA A 233 -2.87 4.50 -6.84
C ALA A 233 -3.80 3.29 -7.06
N PHE A 234 -4.75 3.01 -6.16
CA PHE A 234 -5.78 2.01 -6.37
C PHE A 234 -6.52 2.20 -7.71
N SER A 235 -6.84 3.44 -8.08
CA SER A 235 -7.50 3.72 -9.37
C SER A 235 -6.61 3.37 -10.56
N ASN A 236 -5.31 3.66 -10.47
CA ASN A 236 -4.33 3.31 -11.51
C ASN A 236 -4.20 1.80 -11.64
N LEU A 237 -4.15 1.08 -10.52
CA LEU A 237 -4.01 -0.38 -10.51
C LEU A 237 -5.27 -1.10 -11.03
N VAL A 238 -6.47 -0.59 -10.72
CA VAL A 238 -7.73 -1.10 -11.32
C VAL A 238 -7.68 -0.93 -12.84
N ARG A 239 -7.30 0.25 -13.32
CA ARG A 239 -7.18 0.56 -14.75
C ARG A 239 -6.15 -0.35 -15.41
N ASP A 240 -4.93 -0.43 -14.87
CA ASP A 240 -3.81 -1.17 -15.48
C ASP A 240 -4.00 -2.70 -15.45
N LYS A 241 -4.68 -3.23 -14.44
CA LYS A 241 -5.12 -4.65 -14.44
C LYS A 241 -6.13 -4.92 -15.55
N GLY A 242 -6.84 -3.88 -16.01
CA GLY A 242 -7.93 -3.98 -16.97
C GLY A 242 -9.24 -4.40 -16.33
N TRP A 243 -9.51 -3.98 -15.09
CA TRP A 243 -10.79 -4.27 -14.43
C TRP A 243 -11.88 -3.30 -14.91
N GLY A 244 -13.08 -3.82 -15.15
CA GLY A 244 -14.21 -3.05 -15.68
C GLY A 244 -13.84 -2.31 -16.97
N MET A 245 -14.12 -1.00 -17.01
CA MET A 245 -13.80 -0.16 -18.18
C MET A 245 -12.29 0.06 -18.39
N GLY A 246 -11.42 -0.35 -17.46
CA GLY A 246 -9.97 -0.34 -17.66
C GLY A 246 -9.51 -1.21 -18.85
N ALA A 247 -10.22 -2.31 -19.14
CA ALA A 247 -9.92 -3.16 -20.29
C ALA A 247 -10.07 -2.43 -21.63
N GLU A 248 -11.02 -1.47 -21.69
CA GLU A 248 -11.39 -0.76 -22.91
C GLU A 248 -10.50 0.46 -23.21
N VAL A 249 -9.76 0.93 -22.21
CA VAL A 249 -8.89 2.13 -22.26
C VAL A 249 -7.42 1.74 -22.41
N GLY A 250 -7.06 0.49 -22.11
CA GLY A 250 -5.70 -0.06 -22.24
C GLY A 250 -4.82 0.19 -21.00
N ALA A 251 -3.64 -0.43 -21.01
CA ALA A 251 -2.66 -0.42 -19.91
C ALA A 251 -1.30 0.14 -20.38
N ILE A 252 -0.45 0.57 -19.42
CA ILE A 252 0.88 1.10 -19.71
C ILE A 252 1.84 -0.02 -20.19
N PRO A 253 2.34 0.03 -21.44
CA PRO A 253 3.32 -0.95 -21.93
C PRO A 253 4.72 -0.68 -21.34
N SER A 254 5.56 -1.73 -21.21
CA SER A 254 6.99 -1.53 -20.87
C SER A 254 7.78 -0.95 -22.04
N ALA A 255 8.92 -0.32 -21.75
CA ALA A 255 9.77 0.31 -22.76
C ALA A 255 10.36 -0.70 -23.77
N VAL A 256 10.64 -1.94 -23.33
CA VAL A 256 11.14 -3.02 -24.19
C VAL A 256 10.24 -4.25 -24.03
N GLY A 257 9.80 -4.85 -25.14
CA GLY A 257 9.05 -6.10 -25.15
C GLY A 257 7.54 -6.00 -24.83
N GLY A 258 6.99 -4.80 -24.63
CA GLY A 258 5.56 -4.59 -24.48
C GLY A 258 4.81 -4.74 -25.81
N LYS A 259 3.71 -5.52 -25.85
CA LYS A 259 2.76 -5.42 -26.97
C LYS A 259 2.25 -3.99 -27.04
N THR A 260 2.23 -3.38 -28.23
CA THR A 260 1.72 -2.02 -28.48
C THR A 260 0.23 -1.94 -28.15
N ILE A 261 -0.09 -1.75 -26.87
CA ILE A 261 -1.44 -1.44 -26.40
C ILE A 261 -1.58 0.07 -26.54
N LYS A 262 -2.43 0.52 -27.47
CA LYS A 262 -2.78 1.93 -27.59
C LYS A 262 -3.55 2.33 -26.33
N LEU A 263 -2.92 3.13 -25.49
CA LEU A 263 -3.61 3.82 -24.39
C LEU A 263 -4.59 4.82 -25.00
N SER A 264 -5.88 4.66 -24.71
CA SER A 264 -6.82 5.75 -24.93
C SER A 264 -6.55 6.84 -23.90
N HIS A 265 -6.42 8.09 -24.36
CA HIS A 265 -6.28 9.25 -23.48
C HIS A 265 -7.62 9.64 -22.82
N THR A 266 -8.72 9.07 -23.29
CA THR A 266 -10.07 9.35 -22.83
C THR A 266 -10.73 8.08 -22.33
N GLY A 267 -11.33 8.17 -21.14
CA GLY A 267 -12.11 7.11 -20.53
C GLY A 267 -13.34 6.72 -21.34
N LYS A 268 -13.85 5.52 -21.04
CA LYS A 268 -15.04 4.95 -21.64
C LYS A 268 -16.04 4.59 -20.54
N VAL A 269 -17.31 4.84 -20.80
CA VAL A 269 -18.43 4.48 -19.91
C VAL A 269 -19.40 3.54 -20.62
N PHE A 270 -20.25 2.86 -19.86
CA PHE A 270 -21.24 1.94 -20.39
C PHE A 270 -22.66 2.48 -20.22
N ASP A 271 -23.57 2.07 -21.12
CA ASP A 271 -24.99 2.40 -21.02
C ASP A 271 -25.67 1.60 -19.89
N LEU A 272 -26.66 2.22 -19.24
CA LEU A 272 -27.38 1.63 -18.10
C LEU A 272 -28.43 0.59 -18.54
N THR A 273 -27.99 -0.49 -19.16
CA THR A 273 -28.82 -1.65 -19.53
C THR A 273 -28.91 -2.64 -18.38
N ALA A 274 -29.95 -3.48 -18.35
CA ALA A 274 -30.12 -4.50 -17.32
C ALA A 274 -28.93 -5.50 -17.27
N GLU A 275 -28.36 -5.80 -18.43
CA GLU A 275 -27.18 -6.65 -18.57
C GLU A 275 -25.93 -6.00 -17.96
N ASN A 276 -25.64 -4.74 -18.31
CA ASN A 276 -24.52 -3.99 -17.73
C ASN A 276 -24.67 -3.81 -16.22
N LEU A 277 -25.89 -3.62 -15.72
CA LEU A 277 -26.14 -3.56 -14.27
C LEU A 277 -25.88 -4.90 -13.57
N SER A 278 -26.15 -6.03 -14.24
CA SER A 278 -25.80 -7.36 -13.72
C SER A 278 -24.29 -7.54 -13.65
N ARG A 279 -23.57 -7.23 -14.73
CA ARG A 279 -22.09 -7.27 -14.78
C ARG A 279 -21.47 -6.34 -13.74
N TRP A 280 -22.02 -5.13 -13.57
CA TRP A 280 -21.60 -4.15 -12.57
C TRP A 280 -21.70 -4.69 -11.15
N LYS A 281 -22.79 -5.37 -10.78
CA LYS A 281 -22.92 -6.02 -9.46
C LYS A 281 -21.82 -7.06 -9.23
N GLY A 282 -21.49 -7.83 -10.26
CA GLY A 282 -20.38 -8.80 -10.22
C GLY A 282 -19.03 -8.12 -9.97
N TRP A 283 -18.72 -7.05 -10.70
CA TRP A 283 -17.51 -6.26 -10.49
C TRP A 283 -17.44 -5.62 -9.09
N MET A 284 -18.56 -5.07 -8.60
CA MET A 284 -18.63 -4.50 -7.25
C MET A 284 -18.40 -5.56 -6.17
N SER A 285 -18.92 -6.78 -6.36
CA SER A 285 -18.65 -7.90 -5.44
C SER A 285 -17.17 -8.29 -5.47
N LEU A 286 -16.52 -8.28 -6.65
CA LEU A 286 -15.10 -8.55 -6.78
C LEU A 286 -14.25 -7.48 -6.07
N LEU A 287 -14.54 -6.20 -6.28
CA LEU A 287 -13.85 -5.09 -5.59
C LEU A 287 -13.98 -5.22 -4.07
N LEU A 288 -15.18 -5.51 -3.58
CA LEU A 288 -15.41 -5.68 -2.14
C LEU A 288 -14.60 -6.87 -1.59
N ARG A 289 -14.56 -8.00 -2.31
CA ARG A 289 -13.77 -9.17 -1.91
C ARG A 289 -12.27 -8.87 -1.91
N ASP A 290 -11.75 -8.17 -2.93
CA ASP A 290 -10.35 -7.75 -2.96
C ASP A 290 -9.99 -6.87 -1.74
N GLN A 291 -10.83 -5.89 -1.43
CA GLN A 291 -10.57 -5.00 -0.29
C GLN A 291 -10.75 -5.66 1.07
N MET A 292 -11.83 -6.43 1.26
CA MET A 292 -12.16 -7.02 2.57
C MET A 292 -11.48 -8.35 2.85
N ALA A 293 -11.20 -9.16 1.82
CA ALA A 293 -10.64 -10.50 2.00
C ALA A 293 -9.12 -10.56 1.74
N LEU A 294 -8.56 -9.61 0.98
CA LEU A 294 -7.12 -9.57 0.71
C LEU A 294 -6.45 -8.36 1.38
N TRP A 295 -6.89 -7.15 1.02
CA TRP A 295 -6.18 -5.94 1.44
C TRP A 295 -6.29 -5.66 2.95
N ALA A 296 -7.51 -5.57 3.50
CA ALA A 296 -7.71 -5.25 4.91
C ALA A 296 -7.06 -6.30 5.84
N PRO A 297 -7.20 -7.63 5.61
CA PRO A 297 -6.47 -8.63 6.38
C PRO A 297 -4.96 -8.50 6.23
N ALA A 298 -4.44 -8.20 5.04
CA ALA A 298 -3.01 -7.99 4.84
C ALA A 298 -2.50 -6.76 5.62
N CYS A 299 -3.28 -5.67 5.69
CA CYS A 299 -2.95 -4.50 6.52
C CYS A 299 -3.00 -4.84 8.02
N VAL A 300 -4.02 -5.58 8.49
CA VAL A 300 -4.13 -5.98 9.90
C VAL A 300 -2.98 -6.90 10.30
N VAL A 301 -2.72 -7.97 9.54
CA VAL A 301 -1.61 -8.90 9.78
C VAL A 301 -0.28 -8.17 9.67
N GLY A 302 -0.15 -7.30 8.68
CA GLY A 302 1.04 -6.53 8.44
C GLY A 302 1.36 -5.50 9.53
N MET A 303 0.34 -5.01 10.22
CA MET A 303 0.51 -4.19 11.41
C MET A 303 0.81 -5.05 12.64
N ALA A 304 0.04 -6.14 12.82
CA ALA A 304 0.05 -6.94 14.02
C ALA A 304 1.36 -7.73 14.22
N LEU A 305 1.89 -8.36 13.16
CA LEU A 305 3.11 -9.16 13.26
C LEU A 305 4.34 -8.36 13.72
N PRO A 306 4.73 -7.25 13.06
CA PRO A 306 5.88 -6.49 13.53
C PRO A 306 5.58 -5.76 14.85
N ALA A 307 4.32 -5.42 15.15
CA ALA A 307 3.93 -4.90 16.46
C ALA A 307 4.13 -5.92 17.60
N MET A 308 3.78 -7.19 17.38
CA MET A 308 4.02 -8.29 18.34
C MET A 308 5.50 -8.41 18.67
N ILE A 309 6.34 -8.42 17.64
CA ILE A 309 7.79 -8.57 17.79
C ILE A 309 8.36 -7.33 18.50
N SER A 310 7.94 -6.13 18.10
CA SER A 310 8.38 -4.88 18.74
C SER A 310 7.98 -4.82 20.22
N TYR A 311 6.75 -5.20 20.54
CA TYR A 311 6.26 -5.22 21.91
C TYR A 311 6.95 -6.29 22.78
N GLU A 312 7.33 -7.43 22.22
CA GLU A 312 8.09 -8.44 22.98
C GLU A 312 9.51 -7.95 23.28
N PHE A 313 10.21 -7.45 22.27
CA PHE A 313 11.66 -7.29 22.33
C PHE A 313 12.13 -5.89 22.70
N ILE A 314 11.32 -4.86 22.47
CA ILE A 314 11.71 -3.46 22.67
C ILE A 314 10.65 -2.62 23.39
N ARG A 315 9.74 -3.25 24.15
CA ARG A 315 8.74 -2.53 24.95
C ARG A 315 9.36 -1.57 25.95
N GLY A 316 8.79 -0.38 26.04
CA GLY A 316 9.21 0.66 26.98
C GLY A 316 10.49 1.39 26.57
N ALA A 317 11.06 1.08 25.40
CA ALA A 317 12.18 1.82 24.87
C ALA A 317 11.76 3.26 24.51
N LYS A 318 12.48 4.23 25.08
CA LYS A 318 12.25 5.67 24.91
C LYS A 318 13.18 6.22 23.83
N ASN A 319 12.74 7.27 23.13
CA ASN A 319 13.52 7.99 22.11
C ASN A 319 13.98 7.12 20.92
N ILE A 320 13.14 6.17 20.50
CA ILE A 320 13.42 5.40 19.29
C ILE A 320 12.93 6.19 18.07
N GLU A 321 13.80 6.40 17.08
CA GLU A 321 13.47 7.08 15.84
C GLU A 321 13.62 6.16 14.63
N GLY A 322 12.58 6.15 13.78
CA GLY A 322 12.62 5.56 12.44
C GLY A 322 13.24 4.15 12.37
N ASN A 323 14.37 4.05 11.65
CA ASN A 323 15.06 2.78 11.38
C ASN A 323 15.67 2.12 12.63
N ALA A 324 15.82 2.87 13.73
CA ALA A 324 16.32 2.31 14.98
C ALA A 324 15.38 1.23 15.56
N VAL A 325 14.07 1.32 15.29
CA VAL A 325 13.09 0.30 15.72
C VAL A 325 13.45 -1.06 15.14
N ALA A 326 13.53 -1.16 13.81
CA ALA A 326 13.83 -2.41 13.12
C ALA A 326 15.20 -2.98 13.54
N ALA A 327 16.16 -2.09 13.73
CA ALA A 327 17.50 -2.43 14.15
C ALA A 327 17.59 -2.98 15.58
N MET A 328 16.91 -2.32 16.53
CA MET A 328 16.83 -2.76 17.92
C MET A 328 16.11 -4.10 18.03
N THR A 329 15.00 -4.26 17.30
CA THR A 329 14.29 -5.53 17.24
C THR A 329 15.16 -6.65 16.68
N ALA A 330 15.89 -6.41 15.58
CA ALA A 330 16.78 -7.41 15.00
C ALA A 330 17.90 -7.83 15.97
N ARG A 331 18.47 -6.88 16.72
CA ARG A 331 19.48 -7.15 17.73
C ARG A 331 18.91 -7.96 18.90
N ALA A 332 17.76 -7.57 19.42
CA ALA A 332 17.11 -8.24 20.53
C ALA A 332 16.63 -9.67 20.21
N ILE A 333 16.39 -9.99 18.93
CA ILE A 333 16.13 -11.38 18.48
C ILE A 333 17.42 -12.20 18.44
N ALA A 334 18.58 -11.56 18.20
CA ALA A 334 19.86 -12.24 18.06
C ALA A 334 20.54 -12.53 19.40
N ASP A 335 20.26 -11.72 20.43
CA ASP A 335 20.71 -11.88 21.81
C ASP A 335 19.90 -12.98 22.54
#